data_AF-A0A2E3AD13-F1
#
_entry.id   AF-A0A2E3AD13-F1
#
_cell.length_a   1.000
_cell.length_b   1.000
_cell.length_c   1.000
_cell.angle_alpha   90.00
_cell.angle_beta   90.00
_cell.angle_gamma   90.00
#
_symmetry.space_group_name_H-M   'P 1'
#
loop_
_entity.id
_entity.type
_entity.pdbx_description
1 polymer ?
#
loop_
_entity_poly.entity_id
_entity_poly.type
_entity_poly.pdbx_seq_one_letter_code
_entity_poly.pdbx_strand_id
1 'polypeptide(L)'
;MSPFSRLLLLFILTFGFFSCEKIKNITADEFVEASIKAHGMKDSNKKNIEFVFRKYQYTQAKDSEGIIYSRRKIEAPETIDFHHSKNGFRRTFNDNPVVISDSLSFVFKVALNSVLYFYRLPYALLG
;
A
#
# COMPACT_ATOMS: atom_id res chain seq x y z
N MET A 1 -59.02 -9.74 -6.86
CA MET A 1 -57.86 -9.27 -6.05
C MET A 1 -58.36 -8.55 -4.82
N SER A 2 -57.99 -9.03 -3.63
CA SER A 2 -58.37 -8.42 -2.35
C SER A 2 -57.79 -7.00 -2.21
N PRO A 3 -58.41 -6.11 -1.40
CA PRO A 3 -57.89 -4.76 -1.17
C PRO A 3 -56.44 -4.79 -0.63
N PHE A 4 -56.08 -5.82 0.13
CA PHE A 4 -54.71 -6.07 0.60
C PHE A 4 -53.70 -6.30 -0.54
N SER A 5 -54.08 -7.09 -1.56
CA SER A 5 -53.24 -7.35 -2.74
C SER A 5 -53.01 -6.08 -3.58
N ARG A 6 -53.98 -5.17 -3.65
CA ARG A 6 -53.84 -3.87 -4.33
C ARG A 6 -52.92 -2.91 -3.57
N LEU A 7 -53.02 -2.88 -2.25
CA LEU A 7 -52.15 -2.07 -1.39
C LEU A 7 -50.69 -2.55 -1.44
N LEU A 8 -50.47 -3.86 -1.44
CA LEU A 8 -49.15 -4.47 -1.60
C LEU A 8 -48.52 -4.13 -2.96
N LEU A 9 -49.30 -4.19 -4.04
CA LEU A 9 -48.86 -3.80 -5.38
C LEU A 9 -48.46 -2.31 -5.45
N LEU A 10 -49.22 -1.42 -4.83
CA LEU A 10 -48.90 0.01 -4.72
C LEU A 10 -47.62 0.27 -3.92
N PHE A 11 -47.38 -0.51 -2.87
CA PHE A 11 -46.15 -0.44 -2.08
C PHE A 11 -44.93 -0.89 -2.89
N ILE A 12 -45.03 -2.00 -3.62
CA ILE A 12 -43.96 -2.50 -4.48
C ILE A 12 -43.66 -1.51 -5.63
N LEU A 13 -44.70 -0.91 -6.22
CA LEU A 13 -44.54 0.06 -7.30
C LEU A 13 -43.83 1.33 -6.82
N THR A 14 -44.17 1.83 -5.63
CA THR A 14 -43.54 3.03 -5.04
C THR A 14 -42.10 2.79 -4.61
N PHE A 15 -41.77 1.60 -4.10
CA PHE A 15 -40.39 1.23 -3.75
C PHE A 15 -39.48 1.14 -4.99
N GLY A 16 -40.02 0.71 -6.13
CA GLY A 16 -39.28 0.62 -7.40
C GLY A 16 -38.75 1.97 -7.92
N PHE A 17 -39.41 3.09 -7.60
CA PHE A 17 -38.98 4.42 -8.04
C PHE A 17 -37.84 5.03 -7.21
N PHE A 18 -37.55 4.51 -6.01
CA PHE A 18 -36.44 4.99 -5.17
C PHE A 18 -35.09 4.34 -5.50
N SER A 19 -35.05 3.35 -6.40
CA SER A 19 -33.81 2.63 -6.73
C SER A 19 -32.92 3.33 -7.78
N CYS A 20 -33.27 4.55 -8.20
CA CYS A 20 -32.45 5.30 -9.15
C CYS A 20 -31.28 5.98 -8.42
N GLU A 21 -30.17 5.27 -8.27
CA GLU A 21 -28.92 5.84 -7.77
C GLU A 21 -28.21 6.60 -8.91
N LYS A 22 -27.83 7.86 -8.65
CA LYS A 22 -26.97 8.59 -9.59
C LYS A 22 -25.60 7.93 -9.59
N ILE A 23 -25.21 7.33 -10.72
CA ILE A 23 -23.86 6.85 -10.93
C ILE A 23 -22.92 8.06 -10.81
N LYS A 24 -22.13 8.09 -9.75
CA LYS A 24 -21.08 9.08 -9.60
C LYS A 24 -19.99 8.70 -10.60
N ASN A 25 -19.86 9.48 -11.67
CA ASN A 25 -18.76 9.34 -12.62
C ASN A 25 -17.49 9.85 -11.93
N ILE A 26 -16.81 8.96 -11.21
CA ILE A 26 -15.52 9.23 -10.59
C ILE A 26 -14.45 9.07 -11.66
N THR A 27 -13.62 10.09 -11.86
CA THR A 27 -12.49 10.01 -12.78
C THR A 27 -11.36 9.14 -12.19
N ALA A 28 -10.46 8.66 -13.03
CA ALA A 28 -9.27 7.94 -12.55
C ALA A 28 -8.47 8.77 -11.55
N ASP A 29 -8.27 10.06 -11.84
CA ASP A 29 -7.51 10.98 -10.98
C ASP A 29 -8.22 11.20 -9.63
N GLU A 30 -9.53 11.39 -9.63
CA GLU A 30 -10.32 11.52 -8.40
C GLU A 30 -10.21 10.27 -7.51
N PHE A 31 -10.14 9.09 -8.11
CA PHE A 31 -9.93 7.84 -7.37
C PHE A 31 -8.54 7.75 -6.75
N VAL A 32 -7.51 8.17 -7.49
CA VAL A 32 -6.13 8.18 -6.99
C VAL A 32 -5.95 9.24 -5.89
N GLU A 33 -6.51 10.44 -6.06
CA GLU A 33 -6.51 11.50 -5.05
C GLU A 33 -7.22 11.06 -3.75
N ALA A 34 -8.38 10.40 -3.89
CA ALA A 34 -9.11 9.84 -2.75
C ALA A 34 -8.24 8.81 -1.99
N SER A 35 -7.49 7.97 -2.72
CA SER A 35 -6.57 7.00 -2.13
C SER A 35 -5.42 7.66 -1.37
N ILE A 36 -4.78 8.69 -1.96
CA ILE A 36 -3.72 9.46 -1.29
C ILE A 36 -4.24 10.12 -0.01
N LYS A 37 -5.45 10.69 -0.05
CA LYS A 37 -6.08 11.32 1.11
C LYS A 37 -6.41 10.29 2.20
N ALA A 38 -7.01 9.16 1.83
CA ALA A 38 -7.42 8.12 2.77
C ALA A 38 -6.24 7.52 3.54
N HIS A 39 -5.08 7.38 2.88
CA HIS A 39 -3.88 6.79 3.48
C HIS A 39 -2.90 7.82 4.06
N GLY A 40 -3.32 9.09 4.19
CA GLY A 40 -2.46 10.15 4.76
C GLY A 40 -1.17 10.37 3.98
N MET A 41 -1.17 10.01 2.69
CA MET A 41 0.04 9.94 1.90
C MET A 41 0.57 11.34 1.56
N LYS A 42 -0.23 12.41 1.64
CA LYS A 42 0.06 13.81 1.22
C LYS A 42 1.49 14.37 1.44
N ASP A 43 2.21 13.91 2.47
CA ASP A 43 3.60 14.33 2.77
C ASP A 43 4.61 13.16 2.82
N SER A 44 4.30 12.02 2.20
CA SER A 44 5.06 10.79 2.41
C SER A 44 6.50 10.84 1.87
N ASN A 45 6.77 11.74 0.92
CA ASN A 45 8.12 12.03 0.44
C ASN A 45 9.01 12.74 1.48
N LYS A 46 8.41 13.36 2.52
CA LYS A 46 9.11 14.16 3.54
C LYS A 46 9.18 13.48 4.90
N LYS A 47 8.51 12.33 5.07
CA LYS A 47 8.39 11.63 6.35
C LYS A 47 9.06 10.27 6.28
N ASN A 48 9.52 9.79 7.43
CA ASN A 48 9.82 8.38 7.59
C ASN A 48 8.51 7.60 7.47
N ILE A 49 8.55 6.50 6.72
CA ILE A 49 7.38 5.67 6.45
C ILE A 49 7.64 4.32 7.07
N GLU A 50 6.60 3.78 7.69
CA GLU A 50 6.59 2.47 8.29
C GLU A 50 5.23 1.81 8.07
N PHE A 51 5.25 0.55 7.64
CA PHE A 51 4.04 -0.24 7.50
C PHE A 51 4.35 -1.73 7.57
N VAL A 52 3.35 -2.53 7.96
CA VAL A 52 3.43 -3.98 7.92
C VAL A 52 2.79 -4.48 6.62
N PHE A 53 3.49 -5.33 5.90
CA PHE A 53 2.95 -6.06 4.76
C PHE A 53 3.30 -7.54 4.89
N ARG A 54 2.25 -8.36 5.05
CA ARG A 54 2.38 -9.79 5.39
C ARG A 54 3.20 -9.95 6.68
N LYS A 55 4.22 -10.79 6.67
CA LYS A 55 5.10 -11.08 7.82
C LYS A 55 6.31 -10.13 7.97
N TYR A 56 6.31 -9.01 7.25
CA TYR A 56 7.43 -8.07 7.22
C TYR A 56 6.99 -6.67 7.59
N GLN A 57 7.80 -5.99 8.39
CA GLN A 57 7.72 -4.57 8.67
C GLN A 57 8.68 -3.85 7.73
N TYR A 58 8.15 -2.94 6.91
CA TYR A 58 8.90 -2.16 5.94
C TYR A 58 9.13 -0.75 6.45
N THR A 59 10.30 -0.20 6.14
CA THR A 59 10.57 1.23 6.38
C THR A 59 11.18 1.90 5.16
N GLN A 60 10.87 3.19 5.03
CA GLN A 60 11.60 4.13 4.20
C GLN A 60 12.04 5.29 5.10
N ALA A 61 13.33 5.58 5.10
CA ALA A 61 13.95 6.72 5.75
C ALA A 61 14.89 7.45 4.79
N LYS A 62 15.36 8.62 5.19
CA LYS A 62 16.37 9.38 4.46
C LYS A 62 17.40 9.94 5.44
N ASP A 63 18.67 9.81 5.11
CA ASP A 63 19.76 10.47 5.82
C ASP A 63 20.40 11.57 4.95
N SER A 64 21.57 12.09 5.37
CA SER A 64 22.31 13.10 4.61
C SER A 64 22.86 12.60 3.28
N GLU A 65 23.03 11.29 3.10
CA GLU A 65 23.69 10.69 1.96
C GLU A 65 22.72 10.07 0.96
N GLY A 66 21.53 9.64 1.41
CA GLY A 66 20.64 8.87 0.57
C GLY A 66 19.31 8.45 1.20
N ILE A 67 18.59 7.64 0.43
CA ILE A 67 17.35 7.00 0.85
C ILE A 67 17.71 5.61 1.39
N ILE A 68 17.07 5.25 2.51
CA ILE A 68 17.23 3.97 3.17
C ILE A 68 15.92 3.22 3.11
N TYR A 69 15.97 2.03 2.55
CA TYR A 69 14.87 1.08 2.55
C TYR A 69 15.22 -0.08 3.47
N SER A 70 14.26 -0.56 4.25
CA SER A 70 14.44 -1.78 5.01
C SER A 70 13.20 -2.64 5.06
N ARG A 71 13.40 -3.94 5.26
CA ARG A 71 12.35 -4.85 5.72
C ARG A 71 12.87 -5.74 6.83
N ARG A 72 12.11 -5.87 7.92
CA ARG A 72 12.35 -6.76 9.06
C ARG A 72 11.31 -7.86 9.06
N LYS A 73 11.73 -9.12 9.16
CA LYS A 73 10.82 -10.25 9.41
C LYS A 73 10.34 -10.19 10.86
N ILE A 74 9.02 -10.11 11.05
CA ILE A 74 8.42 -9.92 12.39
C ILE A 74 8.52 -11.20 13.24
N GLU A 75 8.64 -12.36 12.59
CA GLU A 75 8.76 -13.66 13.24
C GLU A 75 10.20 -14.15 13.30
N ALA A 76 10.56 -14.84 14.40
CA ALA A 76 11.84 -15.49 14.56
C ALA A 76 12.12 -16.57 13.48
N PRO A 77 13.40 -16.84 13.15
CA PRO A 77 14.54 -15.97 13.43
C PRO A 77 14.42 -14.64 12.68
N GLU A 78 14.93 -13.57 13.29
CA GLU A 78 14.83 -12.24 12.71
C GLU A 78 15.79 -12.11 11.52
N THR A 79 15.28 -11.55 10.44
CA THR A 79 16.11 -11.16 9.30
C THR A 79 15.77 -9.72 8.95
N ILE A 80 16.81 -8.92 8.73
CA ILE A 80 16.63 -7.54 8.27
C ILE A 80 17.42 -7.34 7.00
N ASP A 81 16.71 -6.94 5.95
CA ASP A 81 17.30 -6.52 4.70
C ASP A 81 17.31 -5.00 4.67
N PHE A 82 18.46 -4.40 4.39
CA PHE A 82 18.64 -2.96 4.26
C PHE A 82 19.20 -2.64 2.87
N HIS A 83 18.66 -1.61 2.24
CA HIS A 83 19.21 -1.04 1.02
C HIS A 83 19.39 0.46 1.18
N HIS A 84 20.64 0.92 1.11
CA HIS A 84 21.00 2.32 1.04
C HIS A 84 21.25 2.70 -0.41
N SER A 85 20.71 3.83 -0.88
CA SER A 85 20.90 4.27 -2.27
C SER A 85 22.37 4.50 -2.65
N LYS A 86 23.25 4.78 -1.68
CA LYS A 86 24.71 4.89 -1.90
C LYS A 86 25.54 3.72 -1.40
N ASN A 87 25.13 3.08 -0.30
CA ASN A 87 25.94 2.08 0.41
C ASN A 87 25.53 0.65 0.05
N GLY A 88 24.60 0.47 -0.87
CA GLY A 88 24.22 -0.83 -1.40
C GLY A 88 23.29 -1.62 -0.48
N PHE A 89 23.26 -2.93 -0.69
CA PHE A 89 22.39 -3.86 0.05
C PHE A 89 23.19 -4.59 1.14
N ARG A 90 22.57 -4.77 2.31
CA ARG A 90 23.11 -5.61 3.40
C ARG A 90 21.98 -6.38 4.08
N ARG A 91 22.30 -7.54 4.64
CA ARG A 91 21.38 -8.38 5.41
C ARG A 91 21.96 -8.66 6.80
N THR A 92 21.08 -8.72 7.79
CA THR A 92 21.36 -9.31 9.11
C THR A 92 20.51 -10.56 9.37
N PHE A 93 21.02 -11.47 10.17
CA PHE A 93 20.31 -12.62 10.73
C PHE A 93 20.54 -12.62 12.25
N ASN A 94 19.47 -12.49 13.03
CA ASN A 94 19.53 -12.27 14.48
C ASN A 94 20.58 -11.20 14.83
N ASP A 95 20.42 -9.99 14.27
CA ASP A 95 21.31 -8.83 14.41
C ASP A 95 22.75 -8.96 13.90
N ASN A 96 23.19 -10.15 13.48
CA ASN A 96 24.53 -10.34 12.94
C ASN A 96 24.55 -10.09 11.43
N PRO A 97 25.48 -9.29 10.89
CA PRO A 97 25.66 -9.14 9.46
C PRO A 97 25.98 -10.48 8.79
N VAL A 98 25.32 -10.77 7.67
CA VAL A 98 25.55 -12.00 6.89
C VAL A 98 25.98 -11.64 5.48
N VAL A 99 27.10 -12.23 5.04
CA VAL A 99 27.53 -12.16 3.65
C VAL A 99 26.74 -13.18 2.85
N ILE A 100 26.14 -12.71 1.75
CA ILE A 100 25.39 -13.52 0.80
C ILE A 100 25.96 -13.29 -0.60
N SER A 101 25.70 -14.23 -1.53
CA SER A 101 26.13 -14.07 -2.92
C SER A 101 25.48 -12.86 -3.59
N ASP A 102 26.14 -12.31 -4.61
CA ASP A 102 25.62 -11.18 -5.38
C ASP A 102 24.26 -11.47 -6.02
N SER A 103 24.05 -12.71 -6.49
CA SER A 103 22.76 -13.14 -7.04
C SER A 103 21.64 -13.06 -5.99
N LEU A 104 21.90 -13.51 -4.76
CA LEU A 104 20.92 -13.43 -3.67
C LEU A 104 20.71 -11.98 -3.21
N SER A 105 21.79 -11.19 -3.12
CA SER A 105 21.73 -9.75 -2.82
C SER A 105 20.84 -9.02 -3.82
N PHE A 106 20.99 -9.30 -5.11
CA PHE A 106 20.14 -8.74 -6.17
C PHE A 106 18.67 -9.12 -5.99
N VAL A 107 18.36 -10.41 -5.76
CA VAL A 107 16.98 -10.88 -5.58
C VAL A 107 16.33 -10.22 -4.37
N PHE A 108 17.01 -10.14 -3.22
CA PHE A 108 16.44 -9.52 -2.03
C PHE A 108 16.30 -8.00 -2.15
N LYS A 109 17.26 -7.33 -2.79
CA LYS A 109 17.17 -5.90 -3.14
C LYS A 109 15.95 -5.63 -4.02
N VAL A 110 15.75 -6.42 -5.07
CA VAL A 110 14.59 -6.28 -5.97
C VAL A 110 13.30 -6.51 -5.21
N ALA A 111 13.21 -7.55 -4.38
CA ALA A 111 12.02 -7.83 -3.58
C ALA A 111 11.67 -6.69 -2.60
N LEU A 112 12.68 -6.07 -1.98
CA LEU A 112 12.51 -4.88 -1.13
C LEU A 112 12.02 -3.68 -1.94
N ASN A 113 12.68 -3.38 -3.06
CA ASN A 113 12.33 -2.25 -3.92
C ASN A 113 10.92 -2.37 -4.51
N SER A 114 10.50 -3.57 -4.93
CA SER A 114 9.16 -3.77 -5.52
C SER A 114 8.05 -3.37 -4.54
N VAL A 115 8.13 -3.78 -3.27
CA VAL A 115 7.09 -3.45 -2.28
C VAL A 115 7.04 -1.95 -2.00
N LEU A 116 8.20 -1.31 -1.87
CA LEU A 116 8.27 0.13 -1.62
C LEU A 116 7.87 0.95 -2.85
N TYR A 117 8.10 0.45 -4.06
CA TYR A 117 7.56 1.04 -5.28
C TYR A 117 6.02 0.97 -5.29
N PHE A 118 5.44 -0.21 -5.01
CA PHE A 118 3.98 -0.39 -5.03
C PHE A 118 3.26 0.48 -4.00
N TYR A 119 3.83 0.64 -2.80
CA TYR A 119 3.26 1.54 -1.80
C TYR A 119 3.20 3.00 -2.30
N ARG A 120 4.18 3.44 -3.11
CA ARG A 120 4.24 4.81 -3.66
C ARG A 120 3.41 5.01 -4.91
N LEU A 121 2.83 3.94 -5.47
CA LEU A 121 2.16 3.98 -6.77
C LEU A 121 1.06 5.05 -6.86
N PRO A 122 0.18 5.27 -5.86
CA PRO A 122 -0.83 6.32 -5.94
C PRO A 122 -0.24 7.71 -6.25
N TYR A 123 0.94 8.01 -5.71
CA TYR A 123 1.62 9.26 -6.02
C TYR A 123 2.21 9.32 -7.42
N ALA A 124 2.82 8.22 -7.84
CA ALA A 124 3.47 8.14 -9.15
C ALA A 124 2.46 8.25 -10.30
N LEU A 125 1.17 7.99 -10.05
CA LEU A 125 0.10 8.07 -11.05
C LEU A 125 -0.49 9.48 -11.24
N LEU A 126 -0.27 10.41 -10.29
CA LEU A 126 -0.73 11.81 -10.40
C LEU A 126 0.40 12.79 -10.80
N GLY A 127 1.59 12.27 -11.11
CA GLY A 127 2.81 13.04 -11.39
C GLY A 127 3.11 13.20 -12.87
#